data_AF-U5WBP3-F1
#
_entry.id   AF-U5WBP3-F1
#
_cell.length_a   1.000
_cell.length_b   1.000
_cell.length_c   1.000
_cell.angle_alpha   90.00
_cell.angle_beta   90.00
_cell.angle_gamma   90.00
#
_symmetry.space_group_name_H-M   'P 1'
#
loop_
_entity.id
_entity.type
_entity.pdbx_description
1 polymer ?
#
loop_
_entity_poly.entity_id
_entity_poly.type
_entity_poly.pdbx_seq_one_letter_code
_entity_poly.pdbx_strand_id
1 'polypeptide(L)'
;MTTLDVPVDGAVLCDVWHVDGDFPTLIECYLAPADLAEATIASAVSVRLGAELLLPDDTLNPSRYVLAEPDGTLRAVHVDEIETDDGTERRHLRPCTGDDPACALGPGCGRSRWKPVPTPERPAAA
;
A
#
# COMPACT_ATOMS: atom_id res chain seq x y z
N MET A 1 -22.36 4.32 27.13
CA MET A 1 -21.91 5.28 26.11
C MET A 1 -20.65 5.93 26.66
N THR A 2 -19.50 5.33 26.36
CA THR A 2 -18.19 5.88 26.72
C THR A 2 -18.00 7.08 25.80
N THR A 3 -18.03 8.29 26.35
CA THR A 3 -17.54 9.47 25.64
C THR A 3 -16.08 9.21 25.33
N LEU A 4 -15.73 9.15 24.04
CA LEU A 4 -14.33 9.24 23.63
C LEU A 4 -13.88 10.62 24.09
N ASP A 5 -13.03 10.65 25.12
CA ASP A 5 -12.38 11.88 25.55
C ASP A 5 -11.71 12.54 24.32
N VAL A 6 -11.67 13.87 24.32
CA VAL A 6 -11.04 14.66 23.24
C VAL A 6 -9.68 14.05 22.91
N PRO A 7 -9.36 13.77 21.62
CA PRO A 7 -8.09 13.21 21.25
C PRO A 7 -6.95 14.04 21.86
N VAL A 8 -6.00 13.38 22.53
CA VAL A 8 -4.80 14.07 23.03
C VAL A 8 -4.10 14.80 21.88
N ASP A 9 -3.48 15.94 22.14
CA ASP A 9 -2.73 16.66 21.10
C ASP A 9 -1.72 15.71 20.42
N GLY A 10 -1.84 15.59 19.09
CA GLY A 10 -1.03 14.67 18.28
C GLY A 10 -1.57 13.24 18.16
N ALA A 11 -2.73 12.91 18.74
CA ALA A 11 -3.41 11.65 18.45
C ALA A 11 -3.99 11.64 17.03
N VAL A 12 -3.87 10.49 16.37
CA VAL A 12 -4.54 10.21 15.10
C VAL A 12 -5.77 9.39 15.41
N LEU A 13 -6.93 9.80 14.88
CA LEU A 13 -8.13 8.98 14.91
C LEU A 13 -8.03 7.98 13.78
N CYS A 14 -8.19 6.68 14.05
CA CYS A 14 -8.15 5.66 13.02
C CYS A 14 -9.29 4.66 13.18
N ASP A 15 -9.82 4.19 12.05
CA ASP A 15 -10.56 2.95 12.02
C ASP A 15 -9.59 1.79 11.79
N VAL A 16 -9.77 0.72 12.55
CA VAL A 16 -8.97 -0.51 12.43
C VAL A 16 -9.91 -1.69 12.34
N TRP A 17 -9.75 -2.50 11.30
CA TRP A 17 -10.53 -3.71 11.09
C TRP A 17 -9.68 -4.82 10.49
N HIS A 18 -10.25 -6.02 10.47
CA HIS A 18 -9.58 -7.21 9.98
C HIS A 18 -10.38 -7.86 8.85
N VAL A 19 -9.65 -8.34 7.86
CA VAL A 19 -10.13 -9.17 6.75
C VAL A 19 -9.20 -10.37 6.60
N ASP A 20 -9.55 -11.34 5.76
CA ASP A 20 -8.64 -12.40 5.35
C ASP A 20 -7.61 -11.90 4.29
N GLY A 21 -6.58 -12.71 4.03
CA GLY A 21 -5.56 -12.41 3.03
C GLY A 21 -4.17 -12.20 3.60
N ASP A 22 -3.27 -11.70 2.75
CA ASP A 22 -1.85 -11.54 3.08
C ASP A 22 -1.61 -10.28 3.94
N PHE A 23 -2.52 -9.30 3.83
CA PHE A 23 -2.52 -8.04 4.58
C PHE A 23 -3.83 -7.88 5.36
N PRO A 24 -4.02 -8.63 6.45
CA PRO A 24 -5.32 -8.78 7.10
C PRO A 24 -5.73 -7.58 7.96
N THR A 25 -4.79 -6.72 8.38
CA THR A 25 -5.09 -5.56 9.23
C THR A 25 -5.16 -4.30 8.38
N LEU A 26 -6.34 -3.68 8.36
CA LEU A 26 -6.56 -2.41 7.68
C LEU A 26 -6.61 -1.29 8.71
N ILE A 27 -5.98 -0.17 8.37
CA ILE A 27 -5.93 1.03 9.19
C ILE A 27 -6.26 2.21 8.29
N GLU A 28 -7.37 2.89 8.57
CA GLU A 28 -7.72 4.15 7.93
C GLU A 28 -7.49 5.30 8.91
N CYS A 29 -6.53 6.16 8.60
CA CYS A 29 -6.14 7.27 9.46
C CYS A 29 -6.89 8.55 9.07
N TYR A 30 -7.67 9.08 10.00
CA TYR A 30 -8.30 10.39 9.91
C TYR A 30 -7.41 11.46 10.53
N LEU A 31 -7.42 12.66 9.92
CA LEU A 31 -6.65 13.82 10.40
C LEU A 31 -5.13 13.60 10.42
N ALA A 32 -4.60 12.77 9.51
CA ALA A 32 -3.16 12.63 9.34
C ALA A 32 -2.49 14.00 9.03
N PRO A 33 -1.26 14.26 9.50
CA PRO A 33 -0.54 15.48 9.20
C PRO A 33 -0.40 15.70 7.69
N ALA A 34 -0.92 16.82 7.17
CA ALA A 34 -0.98 17.11 5.73
C ALA A 34 0.37 17.53 5.12
N ASP A 35 1.36 17.86 5.95
CA ASP A 35 2.70 18.28 5.55
C ASP A 35 3.65 17.10 5.27
N LEU A 36 3.25 15.89 5.64
CA LEU A 36 4.02 14.66 5.42
C LEU A 36 3.37 13.81 4.32
N ALA A 37 4.18 13.38 3.36
CA ALA A 37 3.72 12.44 2.35
C ALA A 37 3.40 11.09 3.02
N GLU A 38 2.23 10.53 2.71
CA GLU A 38 1.74 9.29 3.31
C GLU A 38 2.72 8.11 3.14
N ALA A 39 3.40 8.03 1.99
CA ALA A 39 4.43 7.01 1.75
C ALA A 39 5.66 7.17 2.67
N THR A 40 6.01 8.39 3.07
CA THR A 40 7.08 8.64 4.05
C THR A 40 6.65 8.14 5.44
N ILE A 41 5.39 8.35 5.81
CA ILE A 41 4.83 7.83 7.06
C ILE A 41 4.84 6.31 7.04
N ALA A 42 4.33 5.69 5.97
CA ALA A 42 4.31 4.24 5.80
C ALA A 42 5.72 3.62 5.89
N SER A 43 6.71 4.23 5.22
CA SER A 43 8.12 3.81 5.34
C SER A 43 8.61 3.85 6.79
N ALA A 44 8.40 4.96 7.51
CA ALA A 44 8.81 5.05 8.91
C ALA A 44 8.10 4.04 9.82
N VAL A 45 6.80 3.80 9.60
CA VAL A 45 6.01 2.83 10.38
C VAL A 45 6.47 1.40 10.08
N SER A 46 6.74 1.06 8.81
CA SER A 46 7.23 -0.28 8.41
C SER A 46 8.54 -0.63 9.12
N VAL A 47 9.49 0.32 9.19
CA VAL A 47 10.74 0.18 9.95
C VAL A 47 10.47 0.02 11.44
N ARG A 48 9.55 0.82 11.99
CA ARG A 48 9.25 0.80 13.43
C ARG A 48 8.59 -0.50 13.89
N LEU A 49 7.76 -1.09 13.03
CA LEU A 49 7.04 -2.34 13.30
C LEU A 49 7.82 -3.58 12.84
N GLY A 50 8.77 -3.43 11.92
CA GLY A 50 9.43 -4.56 11.26
C GLY A 50 8.47 -5.36 10.38
N ALA A 51 7.49 -4.69 9.77
CA ALA A 51 6.40 -5.32 9.01
C ALA A 51 6.18 -4.62 7.68
N GLU A 52 5.71 -5.38 6.69
CA GLU A 52 5.29 -4.85 5.40
C GLU A 52 3.98 -4.06 5.53
N LEU A 53 3.88 -2.93 4.83
CA LEU A 53 2.67 -2.10 4.77
C LEU A 53 2.31 -1.82 3.32
N LEU A 54 1.04 -2.03 2.97
CA LEU A 54 0.49 -1.63 1.68
C LEU A 54 -0.21 -0.29 1.78
N LEU A 55 0.09 0.58 0.81
CA LEU A 55 -0.52 1.91 0.66
C LEU A 55 -1.10 2.03 -0.75
N PRO A 56 -2.33 2.54 -0.92
CA PRO A 56 -2.90 2.79 -2.24
C PRO A 56 -2.01 3.68 -3.12
N ASP A 57 -1.82 3.32 -4.39
CA ASP A 57 -1.08 4.16 -5.34
C ASP A 57 -1.95 5.33 -5.86
N ASP A 58 -1.31 6.40 -6.30
CA ASP A 58 -1.96 7.61 -6.82
C ASP A 58 -2.56 7.45 -8.23
N THR A 59 -2.48 6.25 -8.80
CA THR A 59 -2.92 5.97 -10.18
C THR A 59 -4.39 5.63 -10.33
N LEU A 60 -5.12 5.47 -9.22
CA LEU A 60 -6.51 4.97 -9.19
C LEU A 60 -6.67 3.58 -9.83
N ASN A 61 -5.57 2.85 -10.00
CA ASN A 61 -5.61 1.45 -10.43
C ASN A 61 -5.91 0.60 -9.17
N PRO A 62 -7.05 -0.11 -9.13
CA PRO A 62 -7.51 -0.79 -7.91
C PRO A 62 -6.54 -1.90 -7.46
N SER A 63 -5.84 -2.53 -8.41
CA SER A 63 -4.85 -3.57 -8.09
C SER A 63 -3.48 -3.01 -7.70
N ARG A 64 -3.25 -1.70 -7.77
CA ARG A 64 -1.91 -1.11 -7.68
C ARG A 64 -1.66 -0.40 -6.36
N TYR A 65 -0.54 -0.76 -5.74
CA TYR A 65 -0.15 -0.31 -4.43
C TYR A 65 1.33 0.08 -4.37
N VAL A 66 1.69 0.72 -3.28
CA VAL A 66 3.06 0.94 -2.83
C VAL A 66 3.28 0.04 -1.61
N LEU A 67 4.27 -0.84 -1.69
CA LEU A 67 4.74 -1.65 -0.57
C LEU A 67 5.85 -0.89 0.15
N ALA A 68 5.68 -0.65 1.45
CA ALA A 68 6.77 -0.30 2.36
C ALA A 68 7.32 -1.58 2.99
N GLU A 69 8.57 -1.90 2.70
CA GLU A 69 9.27 -3.07 3.26
C GLU A 69 9.79 -2.76 4.68
N PRO A 70 10.06 -3.78 5.53
CA PRO A 70 10.55 -3.58 6.90
C PRO A 70 11.85 -2.77 7.04
N ASP A 71 12.61 -2.58 5.95
CA ASP A 71 13.81 -1.75 5.90
C ASP A 71 13.52 -0.28 5.50
N GLY A 72 12.25 0.05 5.26
CA GLY A 72 11.77 1.36 4.83
C GLY A 72 11.77 1.56 3.32
N THR A 73 12.20 0.58 2.53
CA THR A 73 12.17 0.65 1.06
C THR A 73 10.74 0.73 0.55
N LEU A 74 10.50 1.58 -0.46
CA LEU A 74 9.19 1.75 -1.08
C LEU A 74 9.22 1.21 -2.52
N ARG A 75 8.27 0.34 -2.87
CA ARG A 75 8.18 -0.28 -4.21
C ARG A 75 6.75 -0.28 -4.74
N ALA A 76 6.59 -0.05 -6.04
CA ALA A 76 5.31 -0.29 -6.69
C ALA A 76 5.06 -1.80 -6.83
N VAL A 77 3.86 -2.24 -6.43
CA VAL A 77 3.42 -3.64 -6.50
C VAL A 77 2.00 -3.73 -7.04
N HIS A 78 1.61 -4.93 -7.45
CA HIS A 78 0.22 -5.30 -7.66
C HIS A 78 -0.20 -6.36 -6.64
N VAL A 79 -1.49 -6.36 -6.33
CA VAL A 79 -2.16 -7.39 -5.53
C VAL A 79 -3.47 -7.75 -6.22
N ASP A 80 -3.94 -8.96 -5.98
CA ASP A 80 -5.31 -9.34 -6.31
C ASP A 80 -6.24 -8.82 -5.20
N GLU A 81 -7.28 -8.10 -5.60
CA GLU A 81 -8.36 -7.66 -4.70
C GLU A 81 -9.56 -8.59 -4.83
N ILE A 82 -10.06 -9.07 -3.70
CA ILE A 82 -11.27 -9.90 -3.62
C ILE A 82 -12.24 -9.21 -2.67
N GLU A 83 -13.34 -8.68 -3.21
CA GLU A 83 -14.42 -8.12 -2.39
C GLU A 83 -15.16 -9.22 -1.63
N THR A 84 -15.32 -9.04 -0.32
CA THR A 84 -16.06 -9.95 0.56
C THR A 84 -17.01 -9.16 1.47
N ASP A 85 -17.86 -9.88 2.21
CA ASP A 85 -18.78 -9.26 3.18
C ASP A 85 -18.04 -8.57 4.34
N ASP A 86 -16.81 -8.99 4.65
CA ASP A 86 -15.97 -8.44 5.71
C ASP A 86 -15.06 -7.29 5.21
N GLY A 87 -14.99 -7.10 3.89
CA GLY A 87 -14.16 -6.10 3.21
C GLY A 87 -13.29 -6.69 2.11
N THR A 88 -12.51 -5.85 1.43
CA THR A 88 -11.65 -6.30 0.33
C THR A 88 -10.39 -6.99 0.86
N GLU A 89 -10.18 -8.25 0.49
CA GLU A 89 -8.95 -8.98 0.78
C GLU A 89 -7.85 -8.59 -0.22
N ARG A 90 -6.58 -8.57 0.24
CA ARG A 90 -5.40 -8.38 -0.62
C ARG A 90 -4.55 -9.63 -0.60
N ARG A 91 -4.27 -10.18 -1.79
CA ARG A 91 -3.52 -11.44 -1.95
C ARG A 91 -2.53 -11.38 -3.11
N HIS A 92 -1.61 -12.34 -3.11
CA HIS A 92 -0.71 -12.61 -4.24
C HIS A 92 0.12 -11.40 -4.66
N LEU A 93 0.75 -10.75 -3.68
CA LEU A 93 1.63 -9.61 -3.93
C LEU A 93 2.69 -9.95 -4.99
N ARG A 94 2.85 -9.02 -5.93
CA ARG A 94 3.74 -9.17 -7.09
C ARG A 94 4.36 -7.83 -7.48
N PRO A 95 5.66 -7.77 -7.82
CA PRO A 95 6.29 -6.52 -8.23
C PRO A 95 5.60 -5.90 -9.46
N CYS A 96 5.45 -4.56 -9.47
CA CYS A 96 5.01 -3.85 -10.65
C CYS A 96 6.19 -3.68 -11.62
N THR A 97 6.20 -4.46 -12.69
CA THR A 97 7.26 -4.43 -13.72
C THR A 97 6.90 -3.55 -14.92
N GLY A 98 5.64 -3.12 -15.02
CA GLY A 98 5.08 -2.42 -16.17
C GLY A 98 4.45 -3.35 -17.21
N ASP A 99 4.74 -4.66 -17.13
CA ASP A 99 4.20 -5.70 -18.01
C ASP A 99 2.95 -6.39 -17.43
N ASP A 100 2.55 -6.02 -16.22
CA ASP A 100 1.33 -6.52 -15.59
C ASP A 100 0.11 -6.17 -16.47
N PRO A 101 -0.81 -7.11 -16.75
CA PRO A 101 -2.05 -6.79 -17.47
C PRO A 101 -2.82 -5.61 -16.85
N ALA A 102 -2.79 -5.47 -15.52
CA ALA A 102 -3.42 -4.37 -14.82
C ALA A 102 -2.73 -3.02 -15.10
N CYS A 103 -1.46 -3.00 -15.50
CA CYS A 103 -0.78 -1.77 -15.90
C CYS A 103 -1.30 -1.17 -17.20
N ALA A 104 -2.01 -1.94 -18.02
CA ALA A 104 -2.70 -1.44 -19.20
C ALA A 104 -4.08 -0.82 -18.91
N LEU A 105 -4.61 -0.98 -17.68
CA LEU A 105 -5.91 -0.45 -17.26
C LEU A 105 -5.76 0.95 -16.65
N GLY A 106 -6.66 1.89 -17.02
CA GLY A 106 -6.67 3.26 -16.49
C GLY A 106 -5.51 4.13 -17.01
N PRO A 107 -5.12 5.23 -16.32
CA PRO A 107 -4.06 6.15 -16.77
C PRO A 107 -2.66 5.50 -16.87
N GLY A 108 -2.54 4.20 -16.55
CA GLY A 108 -1.37 3.37 -16.69
C GLY A 108 -0.38 3.54 -15.54
N CYS A 109 0.33 2.45 -15.20
CA CYS A 109 1.32 2.45 -14.13
C CYS A 109 2.45 3.51 -14.33
N GLY A 110 2.71 3.88 -15.58
CA GLY A 110 3.74 4.84 -15.96
C GLY A 110 3.54 6.27 -15.46
N ARG A 111 2.32 6.65 -15.03
CA ARG A 111 2.05 8.01 -14.51
C ARG A 111 2.28 8.16 -13.01
N SER A 112 2.36 7.06 -12.25
CA SER A 112 2.65 7.11 -10.82
C SER A 112 4.01 7.77 -10.55
N ARG A 113 4.12 8.40 -9.38
CA ARG A 113 5.42 8.77 -8.79
C ARG A 113 6.31 7.54 -8.53
N TRP A 114 5.71 6.39 -8.27
CA TRP A 114 6.37 5.10 -8.08
C TRP A 114 6.43 4.35 -9.41
N LYS A 115 7.57 4.51 -10.10
CA LYS A 115 7.76 3.86 -11.39
C LYS A 115 7.83 2.34 -11.22
N PRO A 116 7.27 1.58 -12.19
CA PRO A 116 7.55 0.16 -12.26
C PRO A 116 9.05 -0.09 -12.23
N VAL A 117 9.48 -1.11 -11.50
CA VAL A 117 10.87 -1.55 -11.53
C VAL A 117 10.97 -2.57 -12.65
N PRO A 118 11.63 -2.25 -13.77
CA PRO A 118 11.74 -3.20 -14.87
C PRO A 118 12.41 -4.47 -14.35
N THR A 119 11.88 -5.62 -14.76
CA THR A 119 12.52 -6.91 -14.49
C THR A 119 13.95 -6.82 -15.05
N PRO A 120 15.01 -7.15 -14.28
CA PRO A 120 16.34 -7.26 -14.86
C PRO A 120 16.28 -8.22 -16.06
N GLU A 121 16.77 -7.79 -17.22
CA GLU A 121 16.88 -8.69 -18.36
C GLU A 121 17.66 -9.93 -17.93
N ARG A 122 17.04 -11.11 -18.05
CA ARG A 122 17.77 -12.36 -17.87
C ARG A 122 18.88 -12.36 -18.93
N PRO A 123 20.17 -12.49 -18.56
CA PRO A 123 21.24 -12.55 -19.55
C PRO A 123 20.90 -13.63 -20.57
N ALA A 124 21.07 -13.33 -21.86
CA ALA A 124 20.99 -14.35 -22.89
C ALA A 124 21.94 -15.48 -22.48
N ALA A 125 21.43 -16.72 -22.42
CA ALA A 125 22.27 -17.87 -22.16
C ALA A 125 23.37 -17.91 -23.23
N ALA A 126 24.63 -17.88 -22.79
CA ALA A 126 25.81 -17.98 -23.64
C ALA A 126 25.99 -19.40 -24.18
#